data_AF-A0A8J5YJS6-F1
#
_entry.id   AF-A0A8J5YJS6-F1
#
_cell.length_a   1.000
_cell.length_b   1.000
_cell.length_c   1.000
_cell.angle_alpha   90.00
_cell.angle_beta   90.00
_cell.angle_gamma   90.00
#
_symmetry.space_group_name_H-M   'P 1'
#
loop_
_entity.id
_entity.type
_entity.pdbx_description
1 polymer ?
#
loop_
_entity_poly.entity_id
_entity_poly.type
_entity_poly.pdbx_seq_one_letter_code
_entity_poly.pdbx_strand_id
1 'polypeptide(L)'
;MENEFLNKVEDNAAVRAWSEKLQSEKGDSLTEGYVSELQEFTRVNAAQNELQELRDIWARWDEEAKQSFYQSYGDISYLLDIKVDKHLFRAMVQFWNAAYKCFTFGEVDLVPTLEEYTALLRCPKVQVRKAYAKVLNSQTFTKKLMNISGMSEPWVAARIQQKGDSKCIPWENLRDLVLAHPDERKRIDIFALSIYGLVIFPKALRHVDEAVTDLFDRLEKGITPVPAILAETFRSLNMCQKSGNGRFIGCAQLLMVWFHGHFWKVDKVSYRVFSETYSPLKEEAAIQRREDISEEKWMEILQNLKEEDIEWRAFWMVPDEILYRCGNFDWDAHYKKKVRELSDAWKQTRWMKRLAVGSIVTPEYDGWFKKRVNDNVPRPSLENTQPMVEQLRVIPSELEIIKQDFERKSSELGKKIEQLEEEKMHLRLDADVQRSEAEKWKKGKTKAEEDLDSLKTDYKKLRLSMRTAGLGKTSEHGAMKFEKKRLRPIDGKENFEKLRNEQGKLKARVAELEKSLHQYRNRNTMMELRASLSKIEEMKEKTEELEAALQNCEMRIRFFEAGEER
;
A
#
# COMPACT_ATOMS: atom_id res chain seq x y z
N MET A 1 20.79 18.59 -26.59
CA MET A 1 20.77 17.16 -26.19
C MET A 1 19.31 16.68 -26.01
N GLU A 2 18.40 17.09 -26.90
CA GLU A 2 16.95 16.78 -26.82
C GLU A 2 16.49 15.66 -27.78
N ASN A 3 17.39 15.18 -28.65
CA ASN A 3 17.02 14.28 -29.75
C ASN A 3 17.18 12.77 -29.47
N GLU A 4 17.61 12.34 -28.28
CA GLU A 4 17.74 10.90 -27.97
C GLU A 4 16.45 10.22 -27.48
N PHE A 5 15.39 11.00 -27.18
CA PHE A 5 14.12 10.46 -26.67
C PHE A 5 13.00 10.34 -27.72
N LEU A 6 13.28 10.65 -28.98
CA LEU A 6 12.27 10.68 -30.07
C LEU A 6 11.90 9.30 -30.64
N ASN A 7 12.53 8.21 -30.18
CA ASN A 7 12.40 6.88 -30.81
C ASN A 7 11.51 5.86 -30.07
N LYS A 8 10.61 6.26 -29.15
CA LYS A 8 9.79 5.29 -28.37
C LYS A 8 8.31 5.63 -28.30
N VAL A 9 7.74 6.09 -29.41
CA VAL A 9 6.28 6.12 -29.54
C VAL A 9 5.84 4.85 -30.26
N GLU A 10 5.24 3.94 -29.51
CA GLU A 10 4.78 2.64 -30.03
C GLU A 10 3.40 2.74 -30.67
N ASP A 11 3.12 1.82 -31.59
CA ASP A 11 1.83 1.70 -32.24
C ASP A 11 0.76 1.19 -31.25
N ASN A 12 -0.46 1.72 -31.37
CA ASN A 12 -1.57 1.39 -30.47
C ASN A 12 -1.90 -0.11 -30.46
N ALA A 13 -1.88 -0.78 -31.62
CA ALA A 13 -2.16 -2.20 -31.70
C ALA A 13 -1.09 -3.04 -30.99
N ALA A 14 0.18 -2.63 -31.10
CA ALA A 14 1.28 -3.27 -30.39
C ALA A 14 1.15 -3.12 -28.87
N VAL A 15 0.75 -1.94 -28.40
CA VAL A 15 0.52 -1.68 -26.97
C VAL A 15 -0.67 -2.47 -26.44
N ARG A 16 -1.77 -2.54 -27.20
CA ARG A 16 -2.94 -3.37 -26.85
C ARG A 16 -2.55 -4.85 -26.73
N ALA A 17 -1.92 -5.41 -27.75
CA ALA A 17 -1.49 -6.81 -27.73
C ALA A 17 -0.49 -7.11 -26.60
N TRP A 18 0.39 -6.15 -26.28
CA TRP A 18 1.28 -6.25 -25.13
C TRP A 18 0.50 -6.30 -23.80
N SER A 19 -0.48 -5.42 -23.62
CA SER A 19 -1.30 -5.35 -22.42
C SER A 19 -2.09 -6.63 -22.21
N GLU A 20 -2.76 -7.11 -23.26
CA GLU A 20 -3.55 -8.36 -23.25
C GLU A 20 -2.68 -9.56 -22.89
N LYS A 21 -1.50 -9.68 -23.52
CA LYS A 21 -0.55 -10.75 -23.23
C LYS A 21 -0.10 -10.71 -21.77
N LEU A 22 0.25 -9.53 -21.26
CA LEU A 22 0.71 -9.35 -19.89
C LEU A 22 -0.37 -9.77 -18.89
N GLN A 23 -1.62 -9.35 -19.13
CA GLN A 23 -2.76 -9.67 -18.28
C GLN A 23 -3.07 -11.18 -18.30
N SER A 24 -2.98 -11.82 -19.48
CA SER A 24 -3.14 -13.26 -19.60
C SER A 24 -2.02 -14.06 -18.91
N GLU A 25 -0.79 -13.56 -18.92
CA GLU A 25 0.37 -14.25 -18.32
C GLU A 25 0.42 -14.07 -16.80
N LYS A 26 0.09 -12.88 -16.30
CA LYS A 26 0.19 -12.53 -14.88
C LYS A 26 -1.10 -12.75 -14.09
N GLY A 27 -2.25 -12.70 -14.75
CA GLY A 27 -3.55 -12.80 -14.10
C GLY A 27 -3.88 -11.55 -13.27
N ASP A 28 -4.64 -11.75 -12.20
CA ASP A 28 -5.03 -10.70 -11.26
C ASP A 28 -3.85 -10.32 -10.33
N SER A 29 -3.75 -9.04 -9.97
CA SER A 29 -2.75 -8.55 -9.02
C SER A 29 -3.00 -9.03 -7.59
N LEU A 30 -4.23 -9.46 -7.30
CA LEU A 30 -4.62 -10.04 -6.01
C LEU A 30 -4.62 -11.57 -6.09
N THR A 31 -4.10 -12.20 -5.04
CA THR A 31 -4.08 -13.65 -4.93
C THR A 31 -5.46 -14.21 -4.56
N GLU A 32 -5.78 -15.40 -5.07
CA GLU A 32 -7.00 -16.12 -4.69
C GLU A 32 -7.08 -16.30 -3.16
N GLY A 33 -8.21 -15.93 -2.56
CA GLY A 33 -8.40 -15.92 -1.10
C GLY A 33 -7.91 -14.64 -0.40
N TYR A 34 -7.58 -13.57 -1.14
CA TYR A 34 -7.33 -12.26 -0.56
C TYR A 34 -8.52 -11.80 0.29
N VAL A 35 -8.23 -11.37 1.52
CA VAL A 35 -9.20 -10.80 2.45
C VAL A 35 -8.97 -9.31 2.50
N SER A 36 -10.02 -8.54 2.21
CA SER A 36 -9.98 -7.08 2.29
C SER A 36 -9.54 -6.62 3.67
N GLU A 37 -8.57 -5.72 3.72
CA GLU A 37 -8.24 -4.96 4.93
C GLU A 37 -9.05 -3.65 5.01
N LEU A 38 -9.95 -3.40 4.05
CA LEU A 38 -10.72 -2.17 3.97
C LEU A 38 -11.92 -2.19 4.92
N GLN A 39 -12.23 -1.03 5.48
CA GLN A 39 -13.45 -0.85 6.26
C GLN A 39 -14.66 -0.73 5.34
N GLU A 40 -15.83 -1.17 5.82
CA GLU A 40 -17.08 -1.10 5.05
C GLU A 40 -17.50 0.35 4.70
N PHE A 41 -17.05 1.33 5.49
CA PHE A 41 -17.31 2.75 5.27
C PHE A 41 -16.15 3.60 5.79
N THR A 42 -15.75 4.60 5.01
CA THR A 42 -14.63 5.50 5.33
C THR A 42 -15.11 6.91 5.67
N ARG A 43 -14.85 7.38 6.89
CA ARG A 43 -15.18 8.76 7.32
C ARG A 43 -14.08 9.76 6.93
N VAL A 44 -14.16 10.32 5.73
CA VAL A 44 -13.18 11.31 5.25
C VAL A 44 -13.57 12.75 5.54
N ASN A 45 -12.59 13.50 6.05
CA ASN A 45 -12.64 14.95 6.16
C ASN A 45 -11.91 15.61 4.97
N ALA A 46 -12.63 16.42 4.21
CA ALA A 46 -12.08 17.25 3.13
C ALA A 46 -11.91 18.72 3.55
N ALA A 47 -11.66 19.00 4.83
CA ALA A 47 -11.44 20.35 5.33
C ALA A 47 -10.27 21.02 4.59
N GLN A 48 -10.55 22.19 4.02
CA GLN A 48 -9.61 22.97 3.22
C GLN A 48 -9.24 24.28 3.92
N ASN A 49 -8.22 24.94 3.37
CA ASN A 49 -7.93 26.31 3.74
C ASN A 49 -9.04 27.25 3.25
N GLU A 50 -9.30 28.31 4.02
CA GLU A 50 -10.11 29.44 3.55
C GLU A 50 -9.35 30.19 2.46
N LEU A 51 -9.90 30.21 1.25
CA LEU A 51 -9.21 30.77 0.07
C LEU A 51 -9.56 32.23 -0.22
N GLN A 52 -10.38 32.87 0.62
CA GLN A 52 -10.88 34.22 0.36
C GLN A 52 -9.75 35.25 0.24
N GLU A 53 -8.74 35.19 1.11
CA GLU A 53 -7.60 36.12 1.05
C GLU A 53 -6.80 35.97 -0.25
N LEU A 54 -6.62 34.73 -0.74
CA LEU A 54 -5.96 34.46 -2.02
C LEU A 54 -6.78 35.00 -3.20
N ARG A 55 -8.11 34.79 -3.18
CA ARG A 55 -9.03 35.31 -4.21
C ARG A 55 -9.03 36.83 -4.25
N ASP A 56 -9.08 37.48 -3.09
CA ASP A 56 -9.09 38.94 -2.98
C ASP A 56 -7.78 39.56 -3.51
N ILE A 57 -6.64 38.90 -3.25
CA ILE A 57 -5.35 39.30 -3.82
C ILE A 57 -5.36 39.14 -5.34
N TRP A 58 -5.78 37.97 -5.83
CA TRP A 58 -5.82 37.66 -7.27
C TRP A 58 -6.72 38.64 -8.05
N ALA A 59 -7.87 39.00 -7.48
CA ALA A 59 -8.82 39.94 -8.08
C ALA A 59 -8.25 41.37 -8.22
N ARG A 60 -7.28 41.75 -7.38
CA ARG A 60 -6.63 43.08 -7.42
C ARG A 60 -5.48 43.18 -8.40
N TRP A 61 -4.98 42.06 -8.92
CA TRP A 61 -3.91 42.08 -9.91
C TRP A 61 -4.42 42.56 -11.26
N ASP A 62 -3.60 43.34 -11.94
CA ASP A 62 -3.85 43.71 -13.33
C ASP A 62 -3.59 42.52 -14.27
N GLU A 63 -3.94 42.69 -15.54
CA GLU A 63 -3.81 41.63 -16.52
C GLU A 63 -2.34 41.30 -16.83
N GLU A 64 -1.41 42.24 -16.71
CA GLU A 64 0.02 42.00 -16.97
C GLU A 64 0.62 41.06 -15.91
N ALA A 65 0.33 41.30 -14.63
CA ALA A 65 0.72 40.44 -13.53
C ALA A 65 0.09 39.04 -13.67
N LYS A 66 -1.19 38.96 -14.05
CA LYS A 66 -1.87 37.66 -14.29
C LYS A 66 -1.25 36.91 -15.48
N GLN A 67 -0.95 37.58 -16.58
CA GLN A 67 -0.27 36.96 -17.72
C GLN A 67 1.12 36.44 -17.32
N SER A 68 1.87 37.22 -16.56
CA SER A 68 3.17 36.81 -16.00
C SER A 68 3.05 35.58 -15.11
N PHE A 69 1.98 35.49 -14.32
CA PHE A 69 1.66 34.30 -13.52
C PHE A 69 1.37 33.08 -14.40
N TYR A 70 0.48 33.19 -15.38
CA TYR A 70 0.11 32.09 -16.28
C TYR A 70 1.32 31.54 -17.05
N GLN A 71 2.19 32.42 -17.53
CA GLN A 71 3.42 32.03 -18.23
C GLN A 71 4.38 31.24 -17.33
N SER A 72 4.39 31.50 -16.02
CA SER A 72 5.25 30.79 -15.08
C SER A 72 4.64 29.51 -14.53
N TYR A 73 3.37 29.56 -14.14
CA TYR A 73 2.75 28.56 -13.27
C TYR A 73 1.53 27.89 -13.88
N GLY A 74 1.14 28.27 -15.10
CA GLY A 74 -0.05 27.74 -15.75
C GLY A 74 -1.33 28.20 -15.08
N ASP A 75 -2.37 27.39 -15.23
CA ASP A 75 -3.76 27.72 -14.93
C ASP A 75 -4.15 27.47 -13.47
N ILE A 76 -3.18 27.32 -12.57
CA ILE A 76 -3.42 26.93 -11.17
C ILE A 76 -4.21 27.97 -10.36
N SER A 77 -4.25 29.23 -10.79
CA SER A 77 -5.03 30.28 -10.11
C SER A 77 -6.53 30.01 -10.15
N TYR A 78 -7.03 29.34 -11.20
CA TYR A 78 -8.45 28.99 -11.30
C TYR A 78 -8.89 27.99 -10.21
N LEU A 79 -7.96 27.26 -9.59
CA LEU A 79 -8.27 26.37 -8.46
C LEU A 79 -8.84 27.13 -7.25
N LEU A 80 -8.60 28.45 -7.13
CA LEU A 80 -9.15 29.27 -6.06
C LEU A 80 -10.68 29.42 -6.14
N ASP A 81 -11.23 29.27 -7.34
CA ASP A 81 -12.65 29.43 -7.65
C ASP A 81 -13.38 28.09 -7.80
N ILE A 82 -12.64 26.97 -7.88
CA ILE A 82 -13.23 25.63 -7.88
C ILE A 82 -13.77 25.31 -6.48
N LYS A 83 -15.09 25.13 -6.40
CA LYS A 83 -15.75 24.68 -5.19
C LYS A 83 -15.62 23.16 -5.02
N VAL A 84 -15.35 22.74 -3.80
CA VAL A 84 -15.34 21.32 -3.43
C VAL A 84 -16.67 20.97 -2.76
N ASP A 85 -17.51 20.21 -3.46
CA ASP A 85 -18.69 19.59 -2.87
C ASP A 85 -18.23 18.51 -1.88
N LYS A 86 -18.43 18.77 -0.58
CA LYS A 86 -18.00 17.89 0.50
C LYS A 86 -18.79 16.58 0.52
N HIS A 87 -20.05 16.59 0.11
CA HIS A 87 -20.90 15.40 0.10
C HIS A 87 -20.50 14.49 -1.06
N LEU A 88 -20.33 15.04 -2.26
CA LEU A 88 -19.83 14.30 -3.41
C LEU A 88 -18.42 13.75 -3.13
N PHE A 89 -17.53 14.57 -2.56
CA PHE A 89 -16.18 14.12 -2.23
C PHE A 89 -16.19 12.91 -1.28
N ARG A 90 -16.97 12.97 -0.19
CA ARG A 90 -17.08 11.85 0.77
C ARG A 90 -17.65 10.60 0.13
N ALA A 91 -18.68 10.73 -0.71
CA ALA A 91 -19.26 9.62 -1.45
C ALA A 91 -18.24 9.00 -2.41
N MET A 92 -17.57 9.82 -3.23
CA MET A 92 -16.57 9.37 -4.20
C MET A 92 -15.42 8.60 -3.55
N VAL A 93 -14.93 9.03 -2.37
CA VAL A 93 -13.84 8.32 -1.68
C VAL A 93 -14.24 6.90 -1.29
N GLN A 94 -15.54 6.61 -1.06
CA GLN A 94 -15.99 5.24 -0.76
C GLN A 94 -15.70 4.26 -1.89
N PHE A 95 -15.59 4.74 -3.12
CA PHE A 95 -15.32 3.93 -4.31
C PHE A 95 -13.83 3.79 -4.62
N TRP A 96 -12.94 4.39 -3.81
CA TRP A 96 -11.49 4.19 -3.97
C TRP A 96 -11.09 2.77 -3.57
N ASN A 97 -10.67 1.99 -4.54
CA ASN A 97 -10.08 0.67 -4.35
C ASN A 97 -8.60 0.79 -3.96
N ALA A 98 -8.26 0.54 -2.70
CA ALA A 98 -6.86 0.65 -2.26
C ALA A 98 -5.96 -0.47 -2.81
N ALA A 99 -6.53 -1.64 -3.10
CA ALA A 99 -5.81 -2.78 -3.64
C ALA A 99 -5.40 -2.54 -5.11
N TYR A 100 -6.35 -2.08 -5.94
CA TYR A 100 -6.12 -1.77 -7.35
C TYR A 100 -5.64 -0.33 -7.61
N LYS A 101 -5.74 0.57 -6.61
CA LYS A 101 -5.34 2.00 -6.67
C LYS A 101 -6.08 2.79 -7.74
N CYS A 102 -7.37 2.53 -7.87
CA CYS A 102 -8.29 3.21 -8.78
C CYS A 102 -9.63 3.44 -8.08
N PHE A 103 -10.49 4.27 -8.66
CA PHE A 103 -11.90 4.29 -8.30
C PHE A 103 -12.64 3.22 -9.08
N THR A 104 -13.48 2.44 -8.42
CA THR A 104 -14.31 1.41 -9.04
C THR A 104 -15.78 1.82 -8.92
N PHE A 105 -16.42 2.15 -10.05
CA PHE A 105 -17.84 2.50 -10.15
C PHE A 105 -18.55 1.45 -10.99
N GLY A 106 -19.35 0.59 -10.36
CA GLY A 106 -20.02 -0.51 -11.07
C GLY A 106 -18.98 -1.44 -11.73
N GLU A 107 -19.01 -1.52 -13.07
CA GLU A 107 -18.10 -2.34 -13.88
C GLU A 107 -16.91 -1.55 -14.46
N VAL A 108 -16.68 -0.33 -13.98
CA VAL A 108 -15.68 0.59 -14.55
C VAL A 108 -14.66 1.02 -13.50
N ASP A 109 -13.38 0.93 -13.86
CA ASP A 109 -12.30 1.55 -13.10
C ASP A 109 -11.79 2.83 -13.75
N LEU A 110 -11.65 3.89 -12.96
CA LEU A 110 -11.06 5.15 -13.38
C LEU A 110 -10.00 5.61 -12.40
N VAL A 111 -8.97 6.28 -12.91
CA VAL A 111 -7.92 6.89 -12.09
C VAL A 111 -7.38 8.14 -12.79
N PRO A 112 -7.11 9.24 -12.06
CA PRO A 112 -6.48 10.41 -12.64
C PRO A 112 -5.09 10.10 -13.24
N THR A 113 -4.83 10.59 -14.44
CA THR A 113 -3.58 10.33 -15.18
C THR A 113 -2.63 11.54 -15.22
N LEU A 114 -1.36 11.29 -15.60
CA LEU A 114 -0.37 12.34 -15.78
C LEU A 114 -0.81 13.31 -16.87
N GLU A 115 -1.37 12.78 -17.96
CA GLU A 115 -1.80 13.51 -19.13
C GLU A 115 -2.97 14.44 -18.83
N GLU A 116 -3.97 13.94 -18.08
CA GLU A 116 -5.12 14.73 -17.66
C GLU A 116 -4.72 15.89 -16.77
N TYR A 117 -3.92 15.64 -15.74
CA TYR A 117 -3.50 16.70 -14.82
C TYR A 117 -2.52 17.67 -15.49
N THR A 118 -1.70 17.20 -16.43
CA THR A 118 -0.85 18.08 -17.25
C THR A 118 -1.72 19.00 -18.13
N ALA A 119 -2.77 18.46 -18.76
CA ALA A 119 -3.69 19.22 -19.58
C ALA A 119 -4.56 20.21 -18.76
N LEU A 120 -4.92 19.87 -17.51
CA LEU A 120 -5.63 20.75 -16.59
C LEU A 120 -4.76 21.93 -16.14
N LEU A 121 -3.53 21.67 -15.71
CA LEU A 121 -2.67 22.68 -15.10
C LEU A 121 -1.98 23.59 -16.13
N ARG A 122 -1.73 23.10 -17.36
CA ARG A 122 -1.14 23.87 -18.47
C ARG A 122 0.14 24.65 -18.10
N CYS A 123 1.03 24.05 -17.29
CA CYS A 123 2.28 24.69 -16.86
C CYS A 123 3.29 24.82 -18.03
N PRO A 124 3.56 26.02 -18.58
CA PRO A 124 4.32 26.13 -19.84
C PRO A 124 5.82 25.83 -19.70
N LYS A 125 6.39 26.10 -18.52
CA LYS A 125 7.84 25.96 -18.26
C LYS A 125 8.28 24.53 -17.91
N VAL A 126 7.35 23.60 -17.88
CA VAL A 126 7.54 22.25 -17.34
C VAL A 126 7.90 21.26 -18.45
N GLN A 127 8.95 20.46 -18.22
CA GLN A 127 9.27 19.31 -19.06
C GLN A 127 8.50 18.09 -18.57
N VAL A 128 7.45 17.71 -19.29
CA VAL A 128 6.52 16.60 -18.94
C VAL A 128 7.25 15.30 -18.56
N ARG A 129 8.41 15.04 -19.18
CA ARG A 129 9.20 13.82 -18.98
C ARG A 129 10.14 13.86 -17.76
N LYS A 130 10.32 15.00 -17.08
CA LYS A 130 11.18 15.12 -15.89
C LYS A 130 10.37 15.10 -14.59
N ALA A 131 10.35 13.96 -13.91
CA ALA A 131 9.71 13.83 -12.61
C ALA A 131 10.54 14.43 -11.48
N TYR A 132 9.84 14.92 -10.45
CA TYR A 132 10.44 15.26 -9.18
C TYR A 132 10.98 14.00 -8.50
N ALA A 133 12.26 14.01 -8.16
CA ALA A 133 12.85 13.05 -7.23
C ALA A 133 13.43 13.84 -6.06
N LYS A 134 13.06 13.47 -4.83
CA LYS A 134 13.65 14.01 -3.61
C LYS A 134 15.11 13.55 -3.52
N VAL A 135 15.98 14.26 -4.23
CA VAL A 135 17.43 14.19 -4.02
C VAL A 135 17.69 14.95 -2.74
N LEU A 136 18.51 14.40 -1.83
CA LEU A 136 19.06 15.09 -0.66
C LEU A 136 19.60 16.44 -1.13
N ASN A 137 18.80 17.49 -1.00
CA ASN A 137 19.13 18.81 -1.48
C ASN A 137 20.08 19.42 -0.45
N SER A 138 21.21 19.94 -0.88
CA SER A 138 22.20 20.54 0.02
C SER A 138 21.73 21.88 0.61
N GLN A 139 20.67 22.48 0.06
CA GLN A 139 20.11 23.74 0.55
C GLN A 139 19.07 23.50 1.66
N THR A 140 19.21 24.26 2.75
CA THR A 140 18.27 24.27 3.89
C THR A 140 16.94 24.92 3.51
N PHE A 141 15.87 24.61 4.25
CA PHE A 141 14.55 25.26 4.12
C PHE A 141 14.66 26.79 4.11
N THR A 142 15.43 27.35 5.04
CA THR A 142 15.68 28.79 5.16
C THR A 142 16.24 29.38 3.87
N LYS A 143 17.27 28.74 3.29
CA LYS A 143 17.93 29.23 2.08
C LYS A 143 16.99 29.24 0.86
N LYS A 144 16.12 28.24 0.74
CA LYS A 144 15.12 28.18 -0.34
C LYS A 144 14.09 29.29 -0.19
N LEU A 145 13.57 29.51 1.02
CA LEU A 145 12.64 30.60 1.29
C LEU A 145 13.28 31.97 1.05
N MET A 146 14.56 32.16 1.39
CA MET A 146 15.28 33.39 1.03
C MET A 146 15.34 33.59 -0.48
N ASN A 147 15.66 32.54 -1.25
CA ASN A 147 15.74 32.63 -2.71
C ASN A 147 14.38 32.97 -3.32
N ILE A 148 13.30 32.33 -2.85
CA ILE A 148 11.94 32.56 -3.34
C ILE A 148 11.45 33.96 -2.94
N SER A 149 11.61 34.33 -1.67
CA SER A 149 11.03 35.57 -1.13
C SER A 149 11.89 36.81 -1.32
N GLY A 150 13.20 36.68 -1.53
CA GLY A 150 14.15 37.80 -1.51
C GLY A 150 14.51 38.31 -0.10
N MET A 151 14.00 37.68 0.96
CA MET A 151 14.20 38.12 2.34
C MET A 151 15.53 37.64 2.94
N SER A 152 15.99 38.33 3.98
CA SER A 152 17.22 37.97 4.70
C SER A 152 17.03 36.70 5.55
N GLU A 153 18.15 36.00 5.81
CA GLU A 153 18.15 34.78 6.62
C GLU A 153 17.51 34.97 8.00
N PRO A 154 17.84 36.03 8.78
CA PRO A 154 17.21 36.24 10.09
C PRO A 154 15.70 36.45 9.98
N TRP A 155 15.23 37.13 8.93
CA TRP A 155 13.81 37.38 8.71
C TRP A 155 13.04 36.06 8.50
N VAL A 156 13.61 35.17 7.69
CA VAL A 156 13.03 33.87 7.36
C VAL A 156 13.09 32.92 8.56
N ALA A 157 14.26 32.80 9.19
CA ALA A 157 14.49 31.89 10.32
C ALA A 157 13.55 32.19 11.49
N ALA A 158 13.32 33.47 11.81
CA ALA A 158 12.41 33.90 12.88
C ALA A 158 10.93 33.55 12.61
N ARG A 159 10.56 33.19 11.38
CA ARG A 159 9.19 32.96 10.93
C ARG A 159 8.88 31.51 10.62
N ILE A 160 9.89 30.65 10.57
CA ILE A 160 9.72 29.21 10.44
C ILE A 160 9.21 28.65 11.77
N GLN A 161 8.17 27.82 11.69
CA GLN A 161 7.55 27.17 12.84
C GLN A 161 7.53 25.65 12.64
N GLN A 162 7.63 24.90 13.72
CA GLN A 162 7.35 23.47 13.70
C GLN A 162 5.83 23.25 13.75
N LYS A 163 5.28 22.54 12.77
CA LYS A 163 3.87 22.12 12.74
C LYS A 163 3.80 20.62 12.47
N GLY A 164 3.51 19.86 13.54
CA GLY A 164 3.60 18.41 13.50
C GLY A 164 5.03 17.96 13.22
N ASP A 165 5.19 17.14 12.20
CA ASP A 165 6.47 16.56 11.77
C ASP A 165 7.29 17.47 10.83
N SER A 166 6.73 18.62 10.42
CA SER A 166 7.30 19.45 9.36
C SER A 166 7.60 20.87 9.85
N LYS A 167 8.68 21.44 9.33
CA LYS A 167 8.93 22.88 9.40
C LYS A 167 8.05 23.58 8.36
N CYS A 168 7.42 24.67 8.77
CA CYS A 168 6.47 25.39 7.94
C CYS A 168 6.64 26.91 8.08
N ILE A 169 6.18 27.65 7.08
CA ILE A 169 5.98 29.10 7.14
C ILE A 169 4.47 29.42 7.17
N PRO A 170 3.99 30.26 8.10
CA PRO A 170 2.59 30.68 8.14
C PRO A 170 2.18 31.49 6.91
N TRP A 171 0.93 31.30 6.46
CA TRP A 171 0.35 32.01 5.31
C TRP A 171 0.35 33.53 5.53
N GLU A 172 0.11 34.02 6.75
CA GLU A 172 0.07 35.45 7.06
C GLU A 172 1.38 36.13 6.66
N ASN A 173 2.51 35.47 6.92
CA ASN A 173 3.83 36.01 6.58
C ASN A 173 4.05 36.05 5.07
N LEU A 174 3.56 35.04 4.34
CA LEU A 174 3.63 35.03 2.88
C LEU A 174 2.69 36.06 2.27
N ARG A 175 1.46 36.17 2.78
CA ARG A 175 0.44 37.14 2.36
C ARG A 175 0.97 38.57 2.48
N ASP A 176 1.56 38.91 3.62
CA ASP A 176 2.10 40.26 3.86
C ASP A 176 3.22 40.58 2.85
N LEU A 177 4.04 39.58 2.48
CA LEU A 177 5.02 39.73 1.40
C LEU A 177 4.35 39.90 0.03
N VAL A 178 3.34 39.09 -0.32
CA VAL A 178 2.62 39.23 -1.61
C VAL A 178 2.02 40.63 -1.75
N LEU A 179 1.59 41.25 -0.66
CA LEU A 179 0.99 42.59 -0.67
C LEU A 179 2.04 43.71 -0.75
N ALA A 180 3.16 43.59 -0.03
CA ALA A 180 4.10 44.70 0.19
C ALA A 180 5.47 44.56 -0.51
N HIS A 181 5.80 43.41 -1.09
CA HIS A 181 7.13 43.19 -1.66
C HIS A 181 7.38 44.12 -2.86
N PRO A 182 8.54 44.82 -2.94
CA PRO A 182 8.79 45.82 -3.99
C PRO A 182 8.99 45.20 -5.38
N ASP A 183 9.52 43.97 -5.43
CA ASP A 183 9.69 43.22 -6.67
C ASP A 183 8.41 42.43 -7.00
N GLU A 184 7.80 42.77 -8.14
CA GLU A 184 6.59 42.12 -8.66
C GLU A 184 6.80 40.63 -8.94
N ARG A 185 7.98 40.24 -9.45
CA ARG A 185 8.29 38.83 -9.73
C ARG A 185 8.23 38.02 -8.45
N LYS A 186 8.79 38.55 -7.36
CA LYS A 186 8.75 37.90 -6.04
C LYS A 186 7.33 37.81 -5.50
N ARG A 187 6.48 38.82 -5.70
CA ARG A 187 5.06 38.74 -5.33
C ARG A 187 4.36 37.59 -6.04
N ILE A 188 4.60 37.45 -7.35
CA ILE A 188 4.06 36.37 -8.19
C ILE A 188 4.53 34.99 -7.68
N ASP A 189 5.83 34.84 -7.42
CA ASP A 189 6.40 33.56 -7.01
C ASP A 189 5.93 33.15 -5.60
N ILE A 190 5.83 34.09 -4.66
CA ILE A 190 5.31 33.84 -3.31
C ILE A 190 3.81 33.49 -3.36
N PHE A 191 3.03 34.17 -4.19
CA PHE A 191 1.62 33.86 -4.38
C PHE A 191 1.43 32.44 -4.96
N ALA A 192 2.24 32.07 -5.95
CA ALA A 192 2.24 30.71 -6.51
C ALA A 192 2.63 29.66 -5.46
N LEU A 193 3.70 29.88 -4.69
CA LEU A 193 4.10 29.01 -3.58
C LEU A 193 2.94 28.78 -2.61
N SER A 194 2.15 29.82 -2.37
CA SER A 194 1.00 29.78 -1.46
C SER A 194 -0.15 28.96 -2.04
N ILE A 195 -0.42 29.02 -3.35
CA ILE A 195 -1.37 28.09 -4.00
C ILE A 195 -0.87 26.65 -3.88
N TYR A 196 0.42 26.40 -4.13
CA TYR A 196 1.00 25.07 -3.97
C TYR A 196 0.84 24.53 -2.54
N GLY A 197 1.13 25.32 -1.51
CA GLY A 197 1.08 24.86 -0.12
C GLY A 197 -0.31 24.85 0.51
N LEU A 198 -1.22 25.73 0.08
CA LEU A 198 -2.54 25.88 0.71
C LEU A 198 -3.66 25.17 -0.06
N VAL A 199 -3.48 24.91 -1.36
CA VAL A 199 -4.50 24.31 -2.22
C VAL A 199 -4.05 22.97 -2.76
N ILE A 200 -2.83 22.88 -3.29
CA ILE A 200 -2.36 21.67 -3.99
C ILE A 200 -1.84 20.61 -3.01
N PHE A 201 -1.05 21.03 -2.02
CA PHE A 201 -0.44 20.19 -0.99
C PHE A 201 -0.80 20.69 0.43
N PRO A 202 -2.08 20.73 0.82
CA PRO A 202 -2.52 21.32 2.08
C PRO A 202 -2.21 20.40 3.28
N LYS A 203 -0.93 20.24 3.64
CA LYS A 203 -0.50 19.39 4.77
C LYS A 203 -0.87 20.01 6.12
N ALA A 204 -0.68 21.30 6.29
CA ALA A 204 -1.06 22.04 7.50
C ALA A 204 -1.91 23.25 7.13
N LEU A 205 -3.06 23.43 7.80
CA LEU A 205 -3.95 24.56 7.50
C LEU A 205 -3.22 25.88 7.80
N ARG A 206 -3.34 26.84 6.90
CA ARG A 206 -2.71 28.17 6.89
C ARG A 206 -1.18 28.15 6.92
N HIS A 207 -0.55 27.06 6.48
CA HIS A 207 0.90 26.91 6.50
C HIS A 207 1.40 26.27 5.21
N VAL A 208 2.60 26.67 4.78
CA VAL A 208 3.34 26.04 3.68
C VAL A 208 4.53 25.29 4.26
N ASP A 209 4.63 24.00 4.00
CA ASP A 209 5.70 23.15 4.55
C ASP A 209 6.98 23.14 3.70
N GLU A 210 8.05 22.63 4.31
CA GLU A 210 9.36 22.47 3.68
C GLU A 210 9.33 21.62 2.40
N ALA A 211 8.54 20.55 2.34
CA ALA A 211 8.49 19.66 1.18
C ALA A 211 7.83 20.36 -0.03
N VAL A 212 6.82 21.19 0.21
CA VAL A 212 6.22 22.03 -0.85
C VAL A 212 7.24 23.03 -1.38
N THR A 213 7.99 23.66 -0.49
CA THR A 213 9.05 24.62 -0.86
C THR A 213 10.15 23.93 -1.66
N ASP A 214 10.49 22.69 -1.31
CA ASP A 214 11.45 21.85 -2.05
C ASP A 214 10.98 21.48 -3.45
N LEU A 215 9.69 21.20 -3.61
CA LEU A 215 9.09 20.99 -4.92
C LEU A 215 9.10 22.29 -5.74
N PHE A 216 8.72 23.41 -5.12
CA PHE A 216 8.60 24.71 -5.77
C PHE A 216 9.93 25.21 -6.34
N ASP A 217 11.03 25.12 -5.59
CA ASP A 217 12.39 25.46 -6.05
C ASP A 217 12.81 24.67 -7.31
N ARG A 218 12.20 23.50 -7.55
CA ARG A 218 12.47 22.68 -8.74
C ARG A 218 11.57 22.98 -9.92
N LEU A 219 10.44 23.65 -9.72
CA LEU A 219 9.56 24.06 -10.81
C LEU A 219 10.27 25.02 -11.76
N GLU A 220 11.07 25.95 -11.22
CA GLU A 220 11.91 26.85 -12.02
C GLU A 220 12.96 26.11 -12.88
N LYS A 221 13.31 24.88 -12.48
CA LYS A 221 14.25 24.00 -13.19
C LYS A 221 13.56 23.11 -14.22
N GLY A 222 12.28 23.36 -14.50
CA GLY A 222 11.46 22.66 -15.49
C GLY A 222 10.94 21.30 -15.03
N ILE A 223 10.90 21.02 -13.72
CA ILE A 223 10.32 19.78 -13.17
C ILE A 223 8.80 19.88 -13.13
N THR A 224 8.10 18.80 -13.51
CA THR A 224 6.63 18.75 -13.41
C THR A 224 6.17 18.49 -11.97
N PRO A 225 5.16 19.24 -11.45
CA PRO A 225 4.54 18.92 -10.17
C PRO A 225 3.56 17.75 -10.28
N VAL A 226 3.08 17.42 -11.49
CA VAL A 226 1.96 16.49 -11.70
C VAL A 226 2.18 15.12 -11.04
N PRO A 227 3.35 14.45 -11.18
CA PRO A 227 3.58 13.18 -10.49
C PRO A 227 3.47 13.29 -8.97
N ALA A 228 3.91 14.41 -8.38
CA ALA A 228 3.81 14.64 -6.93
C ALA A 228 2.37 14.88 -6.49
N ILE A 229 1.58 15.61 -7.30
CA ILE A 229 0.15 15.85 -7.03
C ILE A 229 -0.62 14.52 -7.04
N LEU A 230 -0.42 13.69 -8.06
CA LEU A 230 -1.06 12.38 -8.16
C LEU A 230 -0.61 11.44 -7.03
N ALA A 231 0.70 11.40 -6.74
CA ALA A 231 1.23 10.58 -5.66
C ALA A 231 0.61 10.96 -4.31
N GLU A 232 0.51 12.26 -4.00
CA GLU A 232 -0.09 12.73 -2.76
C GLU A 232 -1.60 12.42 -2.70
N THR A 233 -2.31 12.59 -3.82
CA THR A 233 -3.72 12.22 -3.97
C THR A 233 -3.94 10.74 -3.66
N PHE A 234 -3.21 9.84 -4.33
CA PHE A 234 -3.36 8.39 -4.15
C PHE A 234 -2.91 7.94 -2.76
N ARG A 235 -1.82 8.51 -2.25
CA ARG A 235 -1.33 8.25 -0.89
C ARG A 235 -2.40 8.62 0.13
N SER A 236 -3.02 9.79 0.00
CA SER A 236 -4.04 10.23 0.93
C SER A 236 -5.35 9.44 0.83
N LEU A 237 -5.79 9.07 -0.37
CA LEU A 237 -6.97 8.21 -0.55
C LEU A 237 -6.75 6.83 0.09
N ASN A 238 -5.59 6.21 -0.17
CA ASN A 238 -5.21 4.94 0.44
C ASN A 238 -5.16 5.02 1.96
N MET A 239 -4.58 6.08 2.52
CA MET A 239 -4.53 6.28 3.97
C MET A 239 -5.92 6.40 4.58
N CYS A 240 -6.80 7.23 3.97
CA CYS A 240 -8.16 7.38 4.44
C CYS A 240 -8.90 6.04 4.44
N GLN A 241 -8.82 5.28 3.33
CA GLN A 241 -9.49 3.98 3.18
C GLN A 241 -8.99 2.95 4.19
N LYS A 242 -7.67 2.80 4.38
CA LYS A 242 -7.10 1.84 5.33
C LYS A 242 -7.41 2.17 6.79
N SER A 243 -7.43 3.45 7.14
CA SER A 243 -7.77 3.88 8.49
C SER A 243 -9.28 3.93 8.74
N GLY A 244 -10.11 3.87 7.69
CA GLY A 244 -11.55 4.11 7.73
C GLY A 244 -11.96 5.50 8.23
N ASN A 245 -10.97 6.38 8.42
CA ASN A 245 -11.14 7.76 8.81
C ASN A 245 -9.90 8.57 8.37
N GLY A 246 -9.99 9.90 8.45
CA GLY A 246 -8.84 10.76 8.27
C GLY A 246 -9.14 12.02 7.48
N ARG A 247 -8.13 12.90 7.35
CA ARG A 247 -8.22 14.07 6.49
C ARG A 247 -7.56 13.78 5.16
N PHE A 248 -8.24 14.11 4.07
CA PHE A 248 -7.63 14.11 2.76
C PHE A 248 -6.55 15.21 2.69
N ILE A 249 -5.34 14.83 2.31
CA ILE A 249 -4.20 15.70 2.05
C ILE A 249 -3.90 15.62 0.56
N GLY A 250 -4.28 16.65 -0.17
CA GLY A 250 -4.13 16.71 -1.62
C GLY A 250 -5.03 17.79 -2.21
N CYS A 251 -4.96 17.96 -3.52
CA CYS A 251 -5.77 18.96 -4.22
C CYS A 251 -7.17 18.41 -4.51
N ALA A 252 -8.10 18.62 -3.57
CA ALA A 252 -9.48 18.15 -3.75
C ALA A 252 -10.16 18.84 -4.94
N GLN A 253 -9.81 20.09 -5.23
CA GLN A 253 -10.28 20.83 -6.40
C GLN A 253 -9.95 20.07 -7.69
N LEU A 254 -8.69 19.68 -7.89
CA LEU A 254 -8.28 18.94 -9.09
C LEU A 254 -8.98 17.59 -9.21
N LEU A 255 -9.12 16.86 -8.10
CA LEU A 255 -9.80 15.58 -8.10
C LEU A 255 -11.30 15.74 -8.45
N MET A 256 -11.94 16.80 -7.97
CA MET A 256 -13.32 17.12 -8.32
C MET A 256 -13.47 17.51 -9.80
N VAL A 257 -12.58 18.36 -10.33
CA VAL A 257 -12.59 18.70 -11.76
C VAL A 257 -12.45 17.45 -12.61
N TRP A 258 -11.47 16.60 -12.28
CA TRP A 258 -11.27 15.32 -12.96
C TRP A 258 -12.54 14.47 -12.93
N PHE A 259 -13.14 14.28 -11.76
CA PHE A 259 -14.38 13.53 -11.62
C PHE A 259 -15.49 14.10 -12.52
N HIS A 260 -15.74 15.40 -12.45
CA HIS A 260 -16.78 16.02 -13.30
C HIS A 260 -16.55 15.83 -14.80
N GLY A 261 -15.29 15.76 -15.25
CA GLY A 261 -14.96 15.52 -16.65
C GLY A 261 -15.35 14.15 -17.20
N HIS A 262 -15.53 13.16 -16.32
CA HIS A 262 -15.87 11.79 -16.71
C HIS A 262 -17.34 11.45 -16.47
N PHE A 263 -18.02 12.08 -15.50
CA PHE A 263 -19.36 11.65 -15.07
C PHE A 263 -20.49 12.61 -15.44
N TRP A 264 -20.18 13.83 -15.91
CA TRP A 264 -21.19 14.80 -16.29
C TRP A 264 -21.05 15.15 -17.77
N LYS A 265 -21.85 14.51 -18.63
CA LYS A 265 -21.93 14.85 -20.06
C LYS A 265 -22.35 16.31 -20.19
N VAL A 266 -21.37 17.16 -20.44
CA VAL A 266 -21.62 18.56 -20.79
C VAL A 266 -21.91 18.58 -22.29
N ASP A 267 -23.06 19.10 -22.71
CA ASP A 267 -23.48 19.27 -24.12
C ASP A 267 -22.56 20.20 -24.96
N LYS A 268 -21.31 20.44 -24.53
CA LYS A 268 -20.43 21.44 -25.13
C LYS A 268 -19.48 20.83 -26.17
N VAL A 269 -19.83 21.09 -27.42
CA VAL A 269 -18.99 21.45 -28.57
C VAL A 269 -17.48 21.20 -28.39
N SER A 270 -17.06 20.01 -28.80
CA SER A 270 -15.70 19.44 -28.88
C SER A 270 -14.63 20.26 -29.63
N TYR A 271 -14.94 21.48 -30.08
CA TYR A 271 -14.06 22.30 -30.91
C TYR A 271 -13.23 23.33 -30.12
N ARG A 272 -13.55 23.62 -28.85
CA ARG A 272 -12.84 24.65 -28.05
C ARG A 272 -11.45 24.20 -27.58
N VAL A 273 -11.25 22.90 -27.51
CA VAL A 273 -10.04 22.22 -27.03
C VAL A 273 -8.79 22.57 -27.85
N PHE A 274 -8.98 23.01 -29.10
CA PHE A 274 -7.90 23.41 -30.03
C PHE A 274 -7.50 24.89 -29.94
N SER A 275 -8.10 25.68 -29.04
CA SER A 275 -7.67 27.07 -28.84
C SER A 275 -6.52 27.15 -27.85
N GLU A 276 -5.44 27.84 -28.22
CA GLU A 276 -4.31 28.15 -27.30
C GLU A 276 -4.75 28.97 -26.07
N THR A 277 -5.90 29.61 -26.13
CA THR A 277 -6.46 30.40 -25.02
C THR A 277 -7.43 29.63 -24.12
N TYR A 278 -7.76 28.38 -24.51
CA TYR A 278 -8.70 27.56 -23.77
C TYR A 278 -8.07 26.97 -22.50
N SER A 279 -8.73 27.18 -21.37
CA SER A 279 -8.35 26.64 -20.07
C SER A 279 -9.49 25.78 -19.51
N PRO A 280 -9.27 24.47 -19.28
CA PRO A 280 -10.28 23.60 -18.69
C PRO A 280 -10.66 24.02 -17.27
N LEU A 281 -9.67 24.42 -16.46
CA LEU A 281 -9.92 24.89 -15.09
C LEU A 281 -10.74 26.18 -15.07
N LYS A 282 -10.50 27.09 -16.04
CA LYS A 282 -11.32 28.30 -16.18
C LYS A 282 -12.77 27.97 -16.52
N GLU A 283 -12.98 27.06 -17.47
CA GLU A 283 -14.33 26.64 -17.86
C GLU A 283 -15.05 26.00 -16.67
N GLU A 284 -14.37 25.10 -15.97
CA GLU A 284 -14.88 24.40 -14.81
C GLU A 284 -15.26 25.35 -13.67
N ALA A 285 -14.41 26.34 -13.37
CA ALA A 285 -14.67 27.36 -12.35
C ALA A 285 -15.90 28.22 -12.67
N ALA A 286 -16.27 28.35 -13.95
CA ALA A 286 -17.45 29.10 -14.38
C ALA A 286 -18.75 28.27 -14.32
N ILE A 287 -18.68 26.95 -14.17
CA ILE A 287 -19.87 26.08 -14.12
C ILE A 287 -20.53 26.19 -12.75
N GLN A 288 -21.79 26.63 -12.74
CA GLN A 288 -22.63 26.56 -11.54
C GLN A 288 -23.19 25.14 -11.39
N ARG A 289 -22.88 24.47 -10.28
CA ARG A 289 -23.39 23.14 -9.94
C ARG A 289 -24.39 23.20 -8.79
N ARG A 290 -25.25 22.18 -8.74
CA ARG A 290 -26.14 21.94 -7.61
C ARG A 290 -25.32 21.46 -6.41
N GLU A 291 -25.55 22.09 -5.27
CA GLU A 291 -24.85 21.83 -3.99
C GLU A 291 -25.80 21.17 -2.96
N ASP A 292 -27.05 20.90 -3.34
CA ASP A 292 -28.12 20.44 -2.47
C ASP A 292 -28.29 18.91 -2.42
N ILE A 293 -27.40 18.17 -3.08
CA ILE A 293 -27.44 16.70 -3.11
C ILE A 293 -26.75 16.15 -1.87
N SER A 294 -27.46 15.32 -1.10
CA SER A 294 -26.91 14.69 0.11
C SER A 294 -25.87 13.62 -0.23
N GLU A 295 -25.04 13.27 0.75
CA GLU A 295 -24.03 12.21 0.63
C GLU A 295 -24.66 10.86 0.27
N GLU A 296 -25.80 10.52 0.87
CA GLU A 296 -26.54 9.28 0.60
C GLU A 296 -27.08 9.25 -0.82
N LYS A 297 -27.58 10.39 -1.31
CA LYS A 297 -28.08 10.46 -2.69
C LYS A 297 -26.93 10.37 -3.69
N TRP A 298 -25.77 10.96 -3.38
CA TRP A 298 -24.56 10.75 -4.17
C TRP A 298 -24.12 9.30 -4.18
N MET A 299 -24.10 8.62 -3.03
CA MET A 299 -23.79 7.19 -2.95
C MET A 299 -24.71 6.36 -3.84
N GLU A 300 -26.02 6.62 -3.83
CA GLU A 300 -26.99 5.95 -4.69
C GLU A 300 -26.70 6.20 -6.18
N ILE A 301 -26.39 7.43 -6.57
CA ILE A 301 -26.03 7.77 -7.96
C ILE A 301 -24.78 6.98 -8.37
N LEU A 302 -23.71 7.05 -7.56
CA LEU A 302 -22.42 6.45 -7.87
C LEU A 302 -22.46 4.91 -7.89
N GLN A 303 -23.30 4.28 -7.05
CA GLN A 303 -23.52 2.83 -7.05
C GLN A 303 -24.23 2.34 -8.31
N ASN A 304 -25.06 3.16 -8.92
CA ASN A 304 -25.87 2.81 -10.09
C ASN A 304 -25.28 3.30 -11.42
N LEU A 305 -24.06 3.83 -11.41
CA LEU A 305 -23.36 4.26 -12.62
C LEU A 305 -23.09 3.08 -13.54
N LYS A 306 -23.34 3.27 -14.83
CA LYS A 306 -23.01 2.32 -15.89
C LYS A 306 -21.91 2.87 -16.79
N GLU A 307 -21.32 1.99 -17.59
CA GLU A 307 -20.32 2.39 -18.60
C GLU A 307 -20.83 3.50 -19.53
N GLU A 308 -22.10 3.44 -19.93
CA GLU A 308 -22.75 4.43 -20.80
C GLU A 308 -22.87 5.84 -20.18
N ASP A 309 -22.77 5.94 -18.86
CA ASP A 309 -22.78 7.20 -18.10
C ASP A 309 -21.37 7.80 -17.94
N ILE A 310 -20.33 7.06 -18.34
CA ILE A 310 -18.93 7.43 -18.15
C ILE A 310 -18.30 7.84 -19.47
N GLU A 311 -17.76 9.04 -19.50
CA GLU A 311 -16.90 9.50 -20.58
C GLU A 311 -15.47 9.04 -20.31
N TRP A 312 -15.00 8.00 -21.01
CA TRP A 312 -13.62 7.50 -20.89
C TRP A 312 -12.56 8.56 -21.21
N ARG A 313 -12.94 9.55 -22.02
CA ARG A 313 -12.10 10.67 -22.37
C ARG A 313 -12.68 11.95 -21.78
N ALA A 314 -11.97 12.53 -20.82
CA ALA A 314 -12.28 13.86 -20.35
C ALA A 314 -12.26 14.86 -21.53
N PHE A 315 -13.25 15.76 -21.58
CA PHE A 315 -13.48 16.63 -22.73
C PHE A 315 -12.33 17.59 -23.05
N TRP A 316 -11.43 17.86 -22.09
CA TRP A 316 -10.25 18.70 -22.27
C TRP A 316 -9.00 17.95 -22.75
N MET A 317 -9.07 16.62 -22.93
CA MET A 317 -7.90 15.81 -23.25
C MET A 317 -7.43 16.03 -24.70
N VAL A 318 -6.39 16.84 -24.87
CA VAL A 318 -5.65 17.11 -26.12
C VAL A 318 -4.39 16.25 -26.36
N PRO A 319 -3.74 15.60 -25.38
CA PRO A 319 -2.44 14.95 -25.63
C PRO A 319 -2.46 13.88 -26.73
N ASP A 320 -1.53 13.99 -27.67
CA ASP A 320 -1.33 13.03 -28.76
C ASP A 320 -0.49 11.80 -28.34
N GLU A 321 0.14 11.87 -27.17
CA GLU A 321 0.95 10.81 -26.58
C GLU A 321 0.44 10.47 -25.17
N ILE A 322 0.37 9.17 -24.87
CA ILE A 322 -0.01 8.66 -23.55
C ILE A 322 1.11 7.77 -23.02
N LEU A 323 1.49 7.98 -21.75
CA LEU A 323 2.40 7.11 -21.03
C LEU A 323 1.68 5.82 -20.65
N TYR A 324 2.12 4.69 -21.19
CA TYR A 324 1.51 3.39 -20.87
C TYR A 324 2.47 2.46 -20.10
N ARG A 325 3.77 2.81 -20.03
CA ARG A 325 4.77 1.96 -19.38
C ARG A 325 5.98 2.73 -18.87
N CYS A 326 6.47 2.32 -17.69
CA CYS A 326 7.69 2.85 -17.07
C CYS A 326 8.71 1.71 -16.86
N GLY A 327 9.80 1.72 -17.65
CA GLY A 327 10.81 0.66 -17.64
C GLY A 327 10.27 -0.70 -18.11
N ASN A 328 11.08 -1.76 -17.90
CA ASN A 328 10.71 -3.15 -18.18
C ASN A 328 10.46 -3.95 -16.89
N PHE A 329 10.30 -3.27 -15.75
CA PHE A 329 10.24 -3.91 -14.44
C PHE A 329 8.83 -4.39 -14.11
N ASP A 330 8.75 -5.53 -13.43
CA ASP A 330 7.54 -5.96 -12.76
C ASP A 330 7.34 -5.17 -11.46
N TRP A 331 6.28 -4.36 -11.40
CA TRP A 331 6.00 -3.49 -10.24
C TRP A 331 5.32 -4.25 -9.08
N ASP A 332 4.91 -5.50 -9.27
CA ASP A 332 4.21 -6.31 -8.26
C ASP A 332 5.12 -6.87 -7.15
N ALA A 333 6.44 -6.90 -7.36
CA ALA A 333 7.38 -7.44 -6.37
C ALA A 333 7.92 -6.35 -5.44
N HIS A 334 7.39 -6.31 -4.21
CA HIS A 334 7.93 -5.67 -3.00
C HIS A 334 8.43 -4.21 -3.14
N TYR A 335 7.70 -3.30 -2.48
CA TYR A 335 7.96 -1.84 -2.34
C TYR A 335 9.38 -1.44 -1.86
N LYS A 336 10.27 -2.37 -1.53
CA LYS A 336 11.67 -2.12 -1.16
C LYS A 336 12.61 -1.98 -2.38
N LYS A 337 12.15 -1.37 -3.46
CA LYS A 337 13.05 -0.99 -4.57
C LYS A 337 13.77 0.30 -4.22
N LYS A 338 15.07 0.38 -4.49
CA LYS A 338 15.87 1.57 -4.18
C LYS A 338 15.36 2.74 -5.02
N VAL A 339 15.35 3.96 -4.47
CA VAL A 339 15.01 5.22 -5.19
C VAL A 339 15.73 5.34 -6.54
N ARG A 340 16.93 4.77 -6.64
CA ARG A 340 17.72 4.68 -7.88
C ARG A 340 17.02 3.86 -8.98
N GLU A 341 16.45 2.71 -8.65
CA GLU A 341 15.74 1.84 -9.60
C GLU A 341 14.46 2.49 -10.11
N LEU A 342 13.72 3.18 -9.24
CA LEU A 342 12.56 3.99 -9.63
C LEU A 342 12.96 5.10 -10.60
N SER A 343 14.04 5.83 -10.29
CA SER A 343 14.60 6.88 -11.15
C SER A 343 15.05 6.32 -12.51
N ASP A 344 15.71 5.17 -12.52
CA ASP A 344 16.19 4.53 -13.76
C ASP A 344 15.05 3.98 -14.61
N ALA A 345 13.99 3.45 -14.00
CA ALA A 345 12.78 3.06 -14.71
C ALA A 345 12.07 4.28 -15.33
N TRP A 346 12.01 5.41 -14.62
CA TRP A 346 11.42 6.65 -15.13
C TRP A 346 12.18 7.21 -16.34
N LYS A 347 13.50 6.99 -16.42
CA LYS A 347 14.27 7.34 -17.63
C LYS A 347 13.94 6.44 -18.84
N GLN A 348 13.23 5.34 -18.62
CA GLN A 348 12.84 4.35 -19.63
C GLN A 348 11.33 4.31 -19.87
N THR A 349 10.65 5.44 -19.72
CA THR A 349 9.22 5.57 -20.07
C THR A 349 8.96 5.26 -21.54
N ARG A 350 7.86 4.57 -21.83
CA ARG A 350 7.36 4.30 -23.19
C ARG A 350 6.00 4.94 -23.38
N TRP A 351 5.83 5.52 -24.55
CA TRP A 351 4.67 6.32 -24.92
C TRP A 351 4.00 5.70 -26.13
N MET A 352 2.72 5.97 -26.31
CA MET A 352 1.96 5.50 -27.47
C MET A 352 1.26 6.66 -28.15
N LYS A 353 1.12 6.61 -29.48
CA LYS A 353 0.32 7.60 -30.20
C LYS A 353 -1.15 7.38 -29.88
N ARG A 354 -1.85 8.48 -29.65
CA ARG A 354 -3.29 8.53 -29.64
C ARG A 354 -3.79 8.45 -31.08
N LEU A 355 -4.13 7.25 -31.54
CA LEU A 355 -5.06 7.08 -32.65
C LEU A 355 -6.48 7.11 -32.08
N ALA A 356 -7.46 7.49 -32.93
CA ALA A 356 -8.89 7.54 -32.63
C ALA A 356 -9.48 6.15 -32.35
N VAL A 357 -8.92 5.43 -31.39
CA VAL A 357 -9.55 4.27 -30.79
C VAL A 357 -10.78 4.81 -30.07
N GLY A 358 -11.94 4.28 -30.44
CA GLY A 358 -13.19 4.63 -29.79
C GLY A 358 -13.11 4.50 -28.28
N SER A 359 -13.96 5.27 -27.61
CA SER A 359 -14.24 5.16 -26.17
C SER A 359 -14.88 3.81 -25.87
N ILE A 360 -14.10 2.73 -25.87
CA ILE A 360 -14.60 1.37 -25.69
C ILE A 360 -13.66 0.61 -24.79
N VAL A 361 -14.24 0.02 -23.75
CA VAL A 361 -13.63 -1.04 -22.96
C VAL A 361 -13.28 -2.24 -23.84
N THR A 362 -12.10 -2.82 -23.68
CA THR A 362 -11.77 -4.02 -24.44
C THR A 362 -12.52 -5.23 -23.87
N PRO A 363 -13.03 -6.16 -24.70
CA PRO A 363 -13.70 -7.38 -24.21
C PRO A 363 -12.84 -8.17 -23.21
N GLU A 364 -11.52 -8.06 -23.32
CA GLU A 364 -10.54 -8.66 -22.41
C GLU A 364 -10.55 -7.98 -21.04
N TYR A 365 -10.69 -6.65 -20.97
CA TYR A 365 -10.88 -5.94 -19.70
C TYR A 365 -12.18 -6.39 -19.04
N ASP A 366 -13.30 -6.47 -19.77
CA ASP A 366 -14.57 -6.97 -19.23
C ASP A 366 -14.42 -8.40 -18.68
N GLY A 367 -13.74 -9.25 -19.45
CA GLY A 367 -13.48 -10.63 -19.08
C GLY A 367 -12.60 -10.76 -17.84
N TRP A 368 -11.61 -9.88 -17.68
CA TRP A 368 -10.77 -9.81 -16.49
C TRP A 368 -11.54 -9.23 -15.30
N PHE A 369 -12.27 -8.13 -15.48
CA PHE A 369 -13.02 -7.46 -14.42
C PHE A 369 -14.03 -8.42 -13.78
N LYS A 370 -14.73 -9.22 -14.58
CA LYS A 370 -15.68 -10.24 -14.09
C LYS A 370 -15.03 -11.37 -13.29
N LYS A 371 -13.72 -11.57 -13.43
CA LYS A 371 -12.95 -12.66 -12.79
C LYS A 371 -12.08 -12.18 -11.64
N ARG A 372 -11.80 -10.87 -11.54
CA ARG A 372 -10.92 -10.30 -10.52
C ARG A 372 -11.53 -10.42 -9.13
N VAL A 373 -10.70 -10.33 -8.10
CA VAL A 373 -11.15 -10.29 -6.71
C VAL A 373 -11.94 -8.99 -6.44
N ASN A 374 -13.22 -9.11 -6.07
CA ASN A 374 -14.04 -7.94 -5.76
C ASN A 374 -13.80 -7.46 -4.32
N ASP A 375 -12.94 -6.45 -4.17
CA ASP A 375 -12.54 -5.87 -2.88
C ASP A 375 -13.42 -4.69 -2.43
N ASN A 376 -14.38 -4.25 -3.26
CA ASN A 376 -15.14 -3.01 -3.04
C ASN A 376 -16.65 -3.24 -3.16
N VAL A 377 -17.35 -3.40 -2.04
CA VAL A 377 -18.80 -3.16 -2.01
C VAL A 377 -19.09 -2.13 -0.92
N PRO A 378 -19.18 -0.82 -1.27
CA PRO A 378 -19.53 0.19 -0.30
C PRO A 378 -20.98 -0.01 0.19
N ARG A 379 -21.18 -0.10 1.51
CA ARG A 379 -22.54 -0.02 2.11
C ARG A 379 -22.85 1.42 2.53
N PRO A 380 -24.12 1.87 2.46
CA PRO A 380 -24.53 3.16 3.01
C PRO A 380 -24.27 3.22 4.53
N SER A 381 -23.79 4.36 5.03
CA SER A 381 -23.49 4.54 6.45
C SER A 381 -24.74 4.60 7.34
N LEU A 382 -24.66 4.03 8.55
CA LEU A 382 -25.52 4.40 9.67
C LEU A 382 -24.72 5.34 10.61
N GLU A 383 -25.24 6.55 10.78
CA GLU A 383 -24.94 7.55 11.83
C GLU A 383 -23.61 8.35 11.76
N ASN A 384 -23.79 9.67 11.57
CA ASN A 384 -22.79 10.74 11.71
C ASN A 384 -22.97 11.43 13.08
N THR A 385 -22.23 10.99 14.11
CA THR A 385 -22.25 11.65 15.43
C THR A 385 -20.84 11.67 16.04
N GLN A 386 -19.99 12.61 15.60
CA GLN A 386 -18.74 12.92 16.32
C GLN A 386 -18.37 14.42 16.18
N PRO A 387 -17.88 15.09 17.24
CA PRO A 387 -17.68 16.54 17.23
C PRO A 387 -16.39 16.97 16.50
N MET A 388 -16.45 18.16 15.87
CA MET A 388 -15.43 18.79 15.01
C MET A 388 -14.00 18.87 15.57
N VAL A 389 -13.81 18.79 16.89
CA VAL A 389 -12.51 18.99 17.57
C VAL A 389 -11.57 17.78 17.42
N GLU A 390 -12.11 16.56 17.29
CA GLU A 390 -11.30 15.36 17.04
C GLU A 390 -10.81 15.26 15.58
N GLN A 391 -11.50 15.93 14.64
CA GLN A 391 -11.20 15.92 13.20
C GLN A 391 -10.07 16.88 12.78
N LEU A 392 -9.58 17.70 13.72
CA LEU A 392 -8.53 18.70 13.51
C LEU A 392 -7.19 18.33 14.19
N ARG A 393 -7.07 17.13 14.76
CA ARG A 393 -5.79 16.68 15.35
C ARG A 393 -4.70 16.62 14.27
N VAL A 394 -3.52 17.09 14.65
CA VAL A 394 -2.30 16.96 13.85
C VAL A 394 -2.08 15.49 13.52
N ILE A 395 -1.95 15.20 12.23
CA ILE A 395 -1.81 13.85 11.70
C ILE A 395 -0.46 13.28 12.15
N PRO A 396 -0.39 12.02 12.61
CA PRO A 396 0.86 11.36 12.96
C PRO A 396 1.84 11.37 11.77
N SER A 397 3.13 11.55 12.05
CA SER A 397 4.18 11.53 11.02
C SER A 397 4.23 10.20 10.26
N GLU A 398 4.81 10.16 9.06
CA GLU A 398 5.05 8.89 8.34
C GLU A 398 5.80 7.86 9.21
N LEU A 399 6.73 8.33 10.04
CA LEU A 399 7.46 7.49 11.01
C LEU A 399 6.54 6.93 12.10
N GLU A 400 5.58 7.71 12.56
CA GLU A 400 4.62 7.30 13.59
C GLU A 400 3.60 6.31 13.03
N ILE A 401 3.21 6.46 11.76
CA ILE A 401 2.38 5.50 11.03
C ILE A 401 3.15 4.18 10.84
N ILE A 402 4.40 4.23 10.38
CA ILE A 402 5.25 3.05 10.22
C ILE A 402 5.46 2.33 11.55
N LYS A 403 5.63 3.11 12.64
CA LYS A 403 5.76 2.57 14.00
C LYS A 403 4.48 1.83 14.44
N GLN A 404 3.30 2.43 14.24
CA GLN A 404 2.02 1.80 14.59
C GLN A 404 1.75 0.53 13.76
N ASP A 405 2.08 0.54 12.47
CA ASP A 405 1.97 -0.65 11.61
C ASP A 405 2.94 -1.76 12.03
N PHE A 406 4.15 -1.40 12.46
CA PHE A 406 5.12 -2.35 13.01
C PHE A 406 4.63 -2.94 14.34
N GLU A 407 4.11 -2.11 15.24
CA GLU A 407 3.53 -2.55 16.52
C GLU A 407 2.35 -3.49 16.31
N ARG A 408 1.45 -3.19 15.35
CA ARG A 408 0.31 -4.06 15.00
C ARG A 408 0.78 -5.42 14.49
N LYS A 409 1.72 -5.45 13.53
CA LYS A 409 2.28 -6.69 12.99
C LYS A 409 3.05 -7.49 14.04
N SER A 410 3.76 -6.81 14.93
CA SER A 410 4.47 -7.45 16.04
C SER A 410 3.49 -8.12 17.00
N SER A 411 2.36 -7.48 17.30
CA SER A 411 1.30 -8.06 18.13
C SER A 411 0.65 -9.28 17.47
N GLU A 412 0.33 -9.23 16.17
CA GLU A 412 -0.19 -10.38 15.43
C GLU A 412 0.78 -11.56 15.41
N LEU A 413 2.07 -11.29 15.18
CA LEU A 413 3.10 -12.33 15.24
C LEU A 413 3.22 -12.92 16.64
N GLY A 414 3.10 -12.09 17.68
CA GLY A 414 3.04 -12.54 19.08
C GLY A 414 1.91 -13.55 19.32
N LYS A 415 0.69 -13.22 18.87
CA LYS A 415 -0.48 -14.12 18.99
C LYS A 415 -0.29 -15.44 18.23
N LYS A 416 0.32 -15.39 17.03
CA LYS A 416 0.63 -16.61 16.25
C LYS A 416 1.68 -17.48 16.93
N ILE A 417 2.67 -16.89 17.60
CA ILE A 417 3.66 -17.63 18.38
C ILE A 417 3.00 -18.32 19.57
N GLU A 418 2.15 -17.62 20.31
CA GLU A 418 1.41 -18.16 21.45
C GLU A 418 0.55 -19.36 21.03
N GLN A 419 -0.21 -19.23 19.94
CA GLN A 419 -1.00 -20.33 19.38
C GLN A 419 -0.14 -21.55 19.00
N LEU A 420 1.01 -21.33 18.35
CA LEU A 420 1.92 -22.43 17.99
C LEU A 420 2.57 -23.09 19.22
N GLU A 421 2.78 -22.33 20.30
CA GLU A 421 3.28 -22.88 21.57
C GLU A 421 2.22 -23.74 22.27
N GLU A 422 0.95 -23.35 22.22
CA GLU A 422 -0.18 -24.16 22.69
C GLU A 422 -0.32 -25.47 21.88
N GLU A 423 -0.31 -25.40 20.56
CA GLU A 423 -0.36 -26.58 19.68
C GLU A 423 0.80 -27.54 19.96
N LYS A 424 2.01 -27.00 20.16
CA LYS A 424 3.19 -27.79 20.53
C LYS A 424 3.07 -28.46 21.90
N MET A 425 2.44 -27.81 22.88
CA MET A 425 2.16 -28.39 24.20
C MET A 425 1.19 -29.56 24.08
N HIS A 426 0.10 -29.40 23.33
CA HIS A 426 -0.87 -30.48 23.07
C HIS A 426 -0.22 -31.70 22.42
N LEU A 427 0.56 -31.49 21.36
CA LEU A 427 1.26 -32.58 20.68
C LEU A 427 2.28 -33.30 21.57
N ARG A 428 2.91 -32.59 22.52
CA ARG A 428 3.82 -33.21 23.51
C ARG A 428 3.05 -34.12 24.47
N LEU A 429 1.91 -33.67 24.98
CA LEU A 429 1.06 -34.48 25.85
C LEU A 429 0.60 -35.75 25.14
N ASP A 430 0.14 -35.64 23.89
CA ASP A 430 -0.28 -36.79 23.09
C ASP A 430 0.88 -37.78 22.88
N ALA A 431 2.08 -37.28 22.59
CA ALA A 431 3.27 -38.12 22.44
C ALA A 431 3.65 -38.86 23.73
N ASP A 432 3.50 -38.23 24.89
CA ASP A 432 3.77 -38.85 26.20
C ASP A 432 2.70 -39.88 26.57
N VAL A 433 1.42 -39.63 26.26
CA VAL A 433 0.34 -40.62 26.41
C VAL A 433 0.65 -41.85 25.57
N GLN A 434 0.94 -41.67 24.28
CA GLN A 434 1.28 -42.77 23.37
C GLN A 434 2.52 -43.55 23.84
N ARG A 435 3.53 -42.87 24.37
CA ARG A 435 4.72 -43.51 24.95
C ARG A 435 4.36 -44.38 26.16
N SER A 436 3.50 -43.88 27.04
CA SER A 436 3.05 -44.62 28.24
C SER A 436 2.23 -45.87 27.88
N GLU A 437 1.41 -45.81 26.83
CA GLU A 437 0.64 -46.95 26.33
C GLU A 437 1.57 -48.00 25.73
N ALA A 438 2.55 -47.59 24.92
CA ALA A 438 3.55 -48.49 24.34
C ALA A 438 4.36 -49.23 25.43
N GLU A 439 4.72 -48.55 26.52
CA GLU A 439 5.38 -49.19 27.66
C GLU A 439 4.50 -50.22 28.38
N LYS A 440 3.20 -49.94 28.57
CA LYS A 440 2.24 -50.90 29.13
C LYS A 440 2.15 -52.16 28.26
N TRP A 441 2.04 -51.99 26.95
CA TRP A 441 2.01 -53.11 26.00
C TRP A 441 3.32 -53.92 26.05
N LYS A 442 4.47 -53.26 26.18
CA LYS A 442 5.76 -53.94 26.30
C LYS A 442 5.84 -54.80 27.57
N LYS A 443 5.39 -54.28 28.72
CA LYS A 443 5.34 -55.03 29.99
C LYS A 443 4.34 -56.19 29.94
N GLY A 444 3.18 -56.00 29.31
CA GLY A 444 2.20 -57.07 29.11
C GLY A 444 2.76 -58.20 28.23
N LYS A 445 3.50 -57.84 27.19
CA LYS A 445 4.16 -58.81 26.30
C LYS A 445 5.22 -59.64 27.02
N THR A 446 6.12 -59.01 27.79
CA THR A 446 7.17 -59.75 28.52
C THR A 446 6.56 -60.73 29.53
N LYS A 447 5.50 -60.33 30.23
CA LYS A 447 4.77 -61.22 31.15
C LYS A 447 4.14 -62.42 30.42
N ALA A 448 3.50 -62.18 29.28
CA ALA A 448 2.91 -63.25 28.48
C ALA A 448 3.96 -64.22 27.91
N GLU A 449 5.17 -63.73 27.60
CA GLU A 449 6.31 -64.56 27.18
C GLU A 449 6.83 -65.42 28.33
N GLU A 450 6.98 -64.85 29.54
CA GLU A 450 7.35 -65.60 30.76
C GLU A 450 6.31 -66.68 31.12
N ASP A 451 5.02 -66.36 31.06
CA ASP A 451 3.93 -67.30 31.32
C ASP A 451 3.92 -68.45 30.28
N LEU A 452 4.25 -68.15 29.02
CA LEU A 452 4.34 -69.13 27.95
C LEU A 452 5.52 -70.10 28.16
N ASP A 453 6.68 -69.60 28.58
CA ASP A 453 7.85 -70.43 28.86
C ASP A 453 7.67 -71.28 30.12
N SER A 454 6.98 -70.76 31.13
CA SER A 454 6.53 -71.52 32.30
C SER A 454 5.62 -72.69 31.89
N LEU A 455 4.56 -72.40 31.12
CA LEU A 455 3.62 -73.41 30.62
C LEU A 455 4.31 -74.48 29.76
N LYS A 456 5.29 -74.07 28.94
CA LYS A 456 6.08 -74.98 28.10
C LYS A 456 6.96 -75.90 28.95
N THR A 457 7.45 -75.42 30.09
CA THR A 457 8.21 -76.20 31.07
C THR A 457 7.31 -77.21 31.78
N ASP A 458 6.13 -76.79 32.21
CA ASP A 458 5.13 -77.67 32.85
C ASP A 458 4.62 -78.75 31.89
N TYR A 459 4.38 -78.40 30.62
CA TYR A 459 4.02 -79.37 29.59
C TYR A 459 5.12 -80.42 29.37
N LYS A 460 6.40 -80.01 29.35
CA LYS A 460 7.53 -80.95 29.25
C LYS A 460 7.61 -81.88 30.46
N LYS A 461 7.39 -81.38 31.68
CA LYS A 461 7.32 -82.19 32.91
C LYS A 461 6.17 -83.19 32.85
N LEU A 462 4.96 -82.74 32.50
CA LEU A 462 3.78 -83.59 32.38
C LEU A 462 4.01 -84.70 31.34
N ARG A 463 4.60 -84.37 30.19
CA ARG A 463 4.95 -85.35 29.14
C ARG A 463 5.96 -86.38 29.63
N LEU A 464 6.96 -85.98 30.41
CA LEU A 464 7.93 -86.90 31.02
C LEU A 464 7.26 -87.80 32.06
N SER A 465 6.43 -87.26 32.95
CA SER A 465 5.66 -88.02 33.94
C SER A 465 4.70 -89.04 33.31
N MET A 466 4.01 -88.68 32.22
CA MET A 466 3.16 -89.59 31.46
C MET A 466 3.97 -90.74 30.82
N ARG A 467 5.22 -90.49 30.44
CA ARG A 467 6.12 -91.51 29.88
C ARG A 467 6.62 -92.47 30.96
N THR A 468 6.93 -91.97 32.15
CA THR A 468 7.39 -92.77 33.30
C THR A 468 6.29 -93.61 33.93
N ALA A 469 5.03 -93.14 33.89
CA ALA A 469 3.86 -93.86 34.40
C ALA A 469 3.31 -94.96 33.45
N GLY A 470 4.00 -95.27 32.34
CA GLY A 470 3.61 -96.35 31.42
C GLY A 470 2.34 -96.10 30.60
N LEU A 471 1.76 -94.89 30.62
CA LEU A 471 0.54 -94.50 29.90
C LEU A 471 0.78 -94.13 28.43
N GLY A 472 1.79 -94.75 27.80
CA GLY A 472 2.29 -94.37 26.48
C GLY A 472 1.46 -94.82 25.27
N LYS A 473 0.33 -95.52 25.44
CA LYS A 473 -0.40 -96.14 24.32
C LYS A 473 -1.88 -95.75 24.15
N THR A 474 -2.41 -94.80 24.93
CA THR A 474 -3.82 -94.35 24.80
C THR A 474 -3.94 -92.83 24.63
N SER A 475 -3.03 -92.20 23.87
CA SER A 475 -3.12 -90.74 23.62
C SER A 475 -2.73 -90.28 22.22
N GLU A 476 -2.38 -91.17 21.29
CA GLU A 476 -2.09 -90.74 19.90
C GLU A 476 -3.34 -90.27 19.14
N HIS A 477 -4.55 -90.66 19.58
CA HIS A 477 -5.81 -90.12 19.05
C HIS A 477 -6.25 -88.78 19.69
N GLY A 478 -5.72 -88.43 20.87
CA GLY A 478 -6.01 -87.17 21.55
C GLY A 478 -5.06 -86.03 21.15
N ALA A 479 -3.79 -86.34 20.91
CA ALA A 479 -2.78 -85.37 20.51
C ALA A 479 -3.07 -84.76 19.12
N MET A 480 -3.53 -85.57 18.15
CA MET A 480 -3.92 -85.07 16.83
C MET A 480 -5.17 -84.16 16.85
N LYS A 481 -6.04 -84.29 17.87
CA LYS A 481 -7.24 -83.43 18.03
C LYS A 481 -6.93 -82.11 18.74
N PHE A 482 -5.95 -82.08 19.62
CA PHE A 482 -5.47 -80.85 20.27
C PHE A 482 -4.55 -80.02 19.37
N GLU A 483 -3.73 -80.65 18.51
CA GLU A 483 -2.89 -79.95 17.52
C GLU A 483 -3.73 -79.27 16.42
N LYS A 484 -4.87 -79.85 16.02
CA LYS A 484 -5.74 -79.27 14.97
C LYS A 484 -6.71 -78.19 15.45
N LYS A 485 -6.93 -78.04 16.76
CA LYS A 485 -7.80 -76.99 17.32
C LYS A 485 -7.08 -75.70 17.68
N ARG A 486 -5.75 -75.63 17.58
CA ARG A 486 -4.95 -74.45 17.94
C ARG A 486 -4.43 -73.63 16.75
N LEU A 487 -5.18 -73.62 15.65
CA LEU A 487 -4.92 -72.77 14.48
C LEU A 487 -6.15 -71.99 14.00
N ARG A 488 -7.08 -71.67 14.90
CA ARG A 488 -7.87 -70.44 14.73
C ARG A 488 -7.30 -69.38 15.67
N PRO A 489 -6.57 -68.38 15.15
CA PRO A 489 -6.42 -67.14 15.88
C PRO A 489 -7.81 -66.51 15.94
N ILE A 490 -8.41 -66.55 17.12
CA ILE A 490 -9.54 -65.71 17.53
C ILE A 490 -9.10 -64.26 17.32
N ASP A 491 -9.77 -63.51 16.43
CA ASP A 491 -9.74 -62.05 16.19
C ASP A 491 -8.39 -61.30 16.14
N GLY A 492 -7.27 -62.01 16.24
CA GLY A 492 -5.95 -61.42 16.35
C GLY A 492 -5.23 -61.32 15.02
N LYS A 493 -5.53 -62.15 14.01
CA LYS A 493 -4.79 -62.10 12.73
C LYS A 493 -5.20 -60.92 11.86
N GLU A 494 -6.49 -60.61 11.73
CA GLU A 494 -6.94 -59.38 11.05
C GLU A 494 -6.46 -58.12 11.76
N ASN A 495 -6.45 -58.12 13.10
CA ASN A 495 -5.89 -57.02 13.89
C ASN A 495 -4.37 -56.95 13.84
N PHE A 496 -3.63 -58.07 13.79
CA PHE A 496 -2.16 -58.07 13.62
C PHE A 496 -1.75 -57.66 12.21
N GLU A 497 -2.49 -58.05 11.18
CA GLU A 497 -2.25 -57.61 9.81
C GLU A 497 -2.58 -56.11 9.68
N LYS A 498 -3.68 -55.63 10.29
CA LYS A 498 -3.99 -54.20 10.43
C LYS A 498 -2.92 -53.43 11.19
N LEU A 499 -2.52 -53.89 12.37
CA LEU A 499 -1.45 -53.29 13.19
C LEU A 499 -0.11 -53.31 12.46
N ARG A 500 0.21 -54.35 11.69
CA ARG A 500 1.43 -54.43 10.89
C ARG A 500 1.39 -53.45 9.72
N ASN A 501 0.23 -53.31 9.07
CA ASN A 501 0.02 -52.30 8.03
C ASN A 501 0.04 -50.87 8.60
N GLU A 502 -0.57 -50.63 9.75
CA GLU A 502 -0.54 -49.33 10.44
C GLU A 502 0.86 -49.01 10.95
N GLN A 503 1.60 -49.99 11.48
CA GLN A 503 3.00 -49.84 11.86
C GLN A 503 3.91 -49.58 10.65
N GLY A 504 3.61 -50.20 9.49
CA GLY A 504 4.27 -49.90 8.22
C GLY A 504 3.99 -48.48 7.74
N LYS A 505 2.72 -48.04 7.80
CA LYS A 505 2.31 -46.66 7.47
C LYS A 505 2.90 -45.63 8.43
N LEU A 506 2.95 -45.92 9.73
CA LEU A 506 3.58 -45.09 10.75
C LEU A 506 5.09 -44.99 10.54
N LYS A 507 5.77 -46.10 10.22
CA LYS A 507 7.20 -46.06 9.87
C LYS A 507 7.47 -45.24 8.61
N ALA A 508 6.61 -45.34 7.60
CA ALA A 508 6.72 -44.52 6.39
C ALA A 508 6.52 -43.03 6.70
N ARG A 509 5.51 -42.68 7.50
CA ARG A 509 5.26 -41.29 7.94
C ARG A 509 6.36 -40.75 8.84
N VAL A 510 6.92 -41.55 9.74
CA VAL A 510 8.07 -41.18 10.57
C VAL A 510 9.30 -40.93 9.69
N ALA A 511 9.58 -41.80 8.71
CA ALA A 511 10.68 -41.58 7.78
C ALA A 511 10.48 -40.32 6.91
N GLU A 512 9.24 -40.02 6.52
CA GLU A 512 8.90 -38.82 5.75
C GLU A 512 8.96 -37.54 6.61
N LEU A 513 8.57 -37.62 7.89
CA LEU A 513 8.76 -36.57 8.87
C LEU A 513 10.23 -36.35 9.22
N GLU A 514 11.03 -37.41 9.36
CA GLU A 514 12.48 -37.33 9.57
C GLU A 514 13.17 -36.71 8.35
N LYS A 515 12.75 -37.07 7.13
CA LYS A 515 13.24 -36.45 5.88
C LYS A 515 12.83 -34.99 5.79
N SER A 516 11.61 -34.64 6.17
CA SER A 516 11.11 -33.26 6.22
C SER A 516 11.81 -32.43 7.30
N LEU A 517 12.08 -33.01 8.47
CA LEU A 517 12.81 -32.40 9.57
C LEU A 517 14.29 -32.20 9.20
N HIS A 518 14.88 -33.14 8.47
CA HIS A 518 16.24 -33.02 7.92
C HIS A 518 16.30 -31.94 6.83
N GLN A 519 15.31 -31.86 5.95
CA GLN A 519 15.15 -30.78 4.98
C GLN A 519 14.88 -29.42 5.65
N TYR A 520 14.18 -29.38 6.78
CA TYR A 520 13.95 -28.16 7.55
C TYR A 520 15.21 -27.72 8.31
N ARG A 521 16.01 -28.66 8.81
CA ARG A 521 17.33 -28.38 9.41
C ARG A 521 18.39 -27.97 8.38
N ASN A 522 18.33 -28.51 7.16
CA ASN A 522 19.21 -28.12 6.06
C ASN A 522 18.68 -26.93 5.25
N ARG A 523 17.42 -26.50 5.47
CA ARG A 523 16.91 -25.26 4.89
C ARG A 523 17.67 -24.11 5.53
N ASN A 524 18.23 -23.31 4.64
CA ASN A 524 19.06 -22.14 4.85
C ASN A 524 18.47 -21.09 5.84
N THR A 525 17.22 -21.27 6.31
CA THR A 525 16.50 -20.36 7.21
C THR A 525 17.16 -20.20 8.57
N MET A 526 17.77 -21.22 9.16
CA MET A 526 18.49 -21.06 10.44
C MET A 526 19.81 -20.30 10.28
N MET A 527 20.50 -20.48 9.14
CA MET A 527 21.70 -19.70 8.80
C MET A 527 21.34 -18.27 8.40
N GLU A 528 20.26 -18.06 7.65
CA GLU A 528 19.72 -16.75 7.28
C GLU A 528 19.18 -15.98 8.49
N LEU A 529 18.53 -16.66 9.44
CA LEU A 529 18.10 -16.08 10.71
C LEU A 529 19.30 -15.72 11.58
N ARG A 530 20.31 -16.57 11.70
CA ARG A 530 21.57 -16.23 12.39
C ARG A 530 22.30 -15.07 11.73
N ALA A 531 22.37 -15.05 10.40
CA ALA A 531 22.97 -13.94 9.66
C ALA A 531 22.18 -12.65 9.85
N SER A 532 20.85 -12.72 9.90
CA SER A 532 19.98 -11.57 10.17
C SER A 532 20.12 -11.08 11.62
N LEU A 533 20.24 -12.00 12.58
CA LEU A 533 20.45 -11.68 14.00
C LEU A 533 21.80 -10.96 14.20
N SER A 534 22.87 -11.49 13.60
CA SER A 534 24.20 -10.88 13.63
C SER A 534 24.20 -9.48 13.00
N LYS A 535 23.42 -9.27 11.93
CA LYS A 535 23.26 -7.95 11.31
C LYS A 535 22.48 -6.98 12.18
N ILE A 536 21.51 -7.46 12.94
CA ILE A 536 20.77 -6.66 13.92
C ILE A 536 21.69 -6.25 15.07
N GLU A 537 22.53 -7.15 15.57
CA GLU A 537 23.54 -6.83 16.60
C GLU A 537 24.54 -5.78 16.10
N GLU A 538 25.06 -5.91 14.87
CA GLU A 538 25.95 -4.91 14.26
C GLU A 538 25.28 -3.53 14.12
N MET A 539 23.99 -3.50 13.73
CA MET A 539 23.24 -2.24 13.65
C MET A 539 22.98 -1.64 15.03
N LYS A 540 22.77 -2.47 16.06
CA LYS A 540 22.59 -2.01 17.43
C LYS A 540 23.86 -1.35 17.96
N GLU A 541 25.01 -1.97 17.75
CA GLU A 541 26.31 -1.43 18.16
C GLU A 541 26.60 -0.09 17.45
N LYS A 542 26.32 0.02 16.15
CA LYS A 542 26.42 1.29 15.40
C LYS A 542 25.45 2.37 15.90
N THR A 543 24.28 1.97 16.38
CA THR A 543 23.30 2.91 16.95
C THR A 543 23.79 3.44 18.28
N GLU A 544 24.36 2.58 19.13
CA GLU A 544 24.99 2.96 20.39
C GLU A 544 26.20 3.89 20.18
N GLU A 545 27.03 3.63 19.15
CA GLU A 545 28.12 4.53 18.75
C GLU A 545 27.62 5.90 18.29
N LEU A 546 26.57 5.94 17.47
CA LEU A 546 25.97 7.20 17.01
C LEU A 546 25.32 7.97 18.15
N GLU A 547 24.72 7.29 19.11
CA GLU A 547 24.12 7.88 20.30
C GLU A 547 25.20 8.47 21.23
N ALA A 548 26.32 7.78 21.42
CA ALA A 548 27.48 8.31 22.14
C ALA A 548 28.09 9.54 21.43
N ALA A 549 28.18 9.51 20.09
CA ALA A 549 28.64 10.64 19.30
C ALA A 549 27.68 11.84 19.40
N LEU A 550 26.37 11.59 19.39
CA LEU A 550 25.35 12.62 19.58
C LEU A 550 25.45 13.26 20.96
N GLN A 551 25.58 12.46 22.03
CA GLN A 551 25.79 12.96 23.38
C GLN A 551 27.09 13.78 23.52
N ASN A 552 28.15 13.40 22.81
CA ASN A 552 29.38 14.18 22.75
C ASN A 552 29.17 15.52 22.04
N CYS A 553 28.46 15.53 20.92
CA CYS A 553 28.08 16.74 20.20
C CYS A 553 27.20 17.66 21.07
N GLU A 554 26.22 17.11 21.79
CA GLU A 554 25.39 17.87 22.73
C GLU A 554 26.21 18.47 23.88
N MET A 555 27.15 17.72 24.46
CA MET A 555 28.06 18.26 25.48
C MET A 555 28.94 19.38 24.93
N ARG A 556 29.44 19.26 23.68
CA ARG A 556 30.23 20.32 23.04
C ARG A 556 29.39 21.55 22.75
N ILE A 557 28.15 21.39 22.30
CA ILE A 557 27.22 22.49 22.09
C ILE A 557 26.96 23.20 23.41
N ARG A 558 26.63 22.48 24.48
CA ARG A 558 26.45 23.07 25.83
C ARG A 558 27.71 23.75 26.36
N PHE A 559 28.90 23.23 26.05
CA PHE A 559 30.17 23.85 26.42
C PHE A 559 30.41 25.18 25.67
N PHE A 560 30.03 25.26 24.40
CA PHE A 560 30.09 26.51 23.63
C PHE A 560 29.02 27.51 24.10
N GLU A 561 27.81 27.05 24.40
CA GLU A 561 26.74 27.89 24.95
C GLU A 561 27.11 28.47 26.34
N ALA A 562 27.76 27.69 27.20
CA ALA A 562 28.26 28.17 28.50
C ALA A 562 29.51 29.06 28.40
N GLY A 563 30.22 29.03 27.27
CA GLY A 563 31.38 29.89 26.99
C GLY A 563 31.01 31.27 26.44
N GLU A 564 29.80 31.43 25.90
CA GLU A 564 29.26 32.73 25.43
C GLU A 564 28.60 33.55 26.56
N GLU A 565 28.39 32.98 27.76
CA GLU A 565 27.87 33.66 28.96
C GLU A 565 28.96 34.18 29.94
N ARG A 566 30.25 34.17 29.54
CA ARG A 566 31.35 34.87 30.23
C ARG A 566 31.97 35.92 29.34
#